data_AF-J2ZTK8-F1
#
_entry.id   AF-J2ZTK8-F1
#
_cell.length_a   1.000
_cell.length_b   1.000
_cell.length_c   1.000
_cell.angle_alpha   90.00
_cell.angle_beta   90.00
_cell.angle_gamma   90.00
#
_symmetry.space_group_name_H-M   'P 1'
#
loop_
_entity.id
_entity.type
_entity.pdbx_description
1 polymer ?
#
loop_
_entity_poly.entity_id
_entity_poly.type
_entity_poly.pdbx_seq_one_letter_code
_entity_poly.pdbx_strand_id
1 'polypeptide(L)'
;MTAGRGDIFTLSLHAEKNFPTRKARSILDIALPDLTDDTVYLDILKRTLTGALDDFRPDLILLQASVDAHVDDRLGRLALTDAGLVERDEIVSHAARQRSIPLASTLGGGYGADRDVVARRHARSILTLGSS
;
A
#
# COMPACT_ATOMS: atom_id res chain seq x y z
N MET A 1 -7.44 0.03 -16.24
CA MET A 1 -6.48 -0.66 -17.13
C MET A 1 -5.39 0.32 -17.50
N THR A 2 -4.14 0.06 -17.10
CA THR A 2 -2.95 0.92 -17.35
C THR A 2 -1.96 0.27 -18.31
N ALA A 3 -2.25 -0.94 -18.81
CA ALA A 3 -1.38 -1.66 -19.72
C ALA A 3 -1.08 -0.86 -20.99
N GLY A 4 0.20 -0.76 -21.36
CA GLY A 4 0.67 -0.04 -22.54
C GLY A 4 0.93 1.46 -22.34
N ARG A 5 0.70 2.00 -21.13
CA ARG A 5 0.97 3.39 -20.76
C ARG A 5 2.39 3.51 -20.20
N GLY A 6 3.28 4.19 -20.92
CA GLY A 6 4.64 4.47 -20.42
C GLY A 6 4.70 5.64 -19.42
N ASP A 7 3.63 6.42 -19.33
CA ASP A 7 3.42 7.55 -18.44
C ASP A 7 2.79 7.15 -17.10
N ILE A 8 2.63 5.85 -16.83
CA ILE A 8 2.12 5.34 -15.55
C ILE A 8 3.06 4.26 -15.02
N PHE A 9 3.57 4.46 -13.82
CA PHE A 9 4.20 3.40 -13.02
C PHE A 9 3.19 2.76 -12.08
N THR A 10 3.25 1.43 -11.92
CA THR A 10 2.41 0.70 -10.97
C THR A 10 3.29 -0.16 -10.07
N LEU A 11 3.20 0.09 -8.76
CA LEU A 11 3.84 -0.68 -7.69
C LEU A 11 2.77 -1.41 -6.89
N SER A 12 2.94 -2.71 -6.69
CA SER A 12 2.05 -3.51 -5.85
C SER A 12 2.85 -4.37 -4.87
N LEU A 13 2.56 -4.25 -3.58
CA LEU A 13 2.98 -5.20 -2.55
C LEU A 13 1.75 -5.99 -2.13
N HIS A 14 1.79 -7.32 -2.27
CA HIS A 14 0.64 -8.16 -2.00
C HIS A 14 1.05 -9.56 -1.54
N ALA A 15 0.17 -10.25 -0.81
CA ALA A 15 0.41 -11.66 -0.52
C ALA A 15 0.45 -12.49 -1.81
N GLU A 16 1.44 -13.38 -1.93
CA GLU A 16 1.70 -14.18 -3.12
C GLU A 16 0.45 -14.96 -3.54
N LYS A 17 -0.25 -15.53 -2.57
CA LYS A 17 -1.44 -16.37 -2.75
C LYS A 17 -2.76 -15.59 -2.66
N ASN A 18 -2.72 -14.27 -2.73
CA ASN A 18 -3.93 -13.44 -2.62
C ASN A 18 -4.83 -13.57 -3.86
N PHE A 19 -6.14 -13.39 -3.67
CA PHE A 19 -7.12 -13.34 -4.76
C PHE A 19 -7.03 -11.98 -5.50
N PRO A 20 -7.26 -11.91 -6.83
CA PRO A 20 -7.48 -13.00 -7.78
C PRO A 20 -6.19 -13.75 -8.14
N THR A 21 -6.31 -15.05 -8.44
CA THR A 21 -5.20 -15.90 -8.90
C THR A 21 -4.50 -15.33 -10.14
N ARG A 22 -5.24 -14.61 -10.99
CA ARG A 22 -4.70 -13.83 -12.10
C ARG A 22 -4.61 -12.35 -11.73
N LYS A 23 -3.43 -11.92 -11.29
CA LYS A 23 -3.16 -10.53 -10.92
C LYS A 23 -3.12 -9.64 -12.16
N ALA A 24 -3.58 -8.40 -12.02
CA ALA A 24 -3.29 -7.37 -13.00
C ALA A 24 -1.76 -7.19 -13.05
N ARG A 25 -1.20 -7.06 -14.24
CA ARG A 25 0.25 -6.89 -14.40
C ARG A 25 0.62 -5.45 -14.05
N SER A 26 1.34 -5.28 -12.94
CA SER A 26 1.98 -4.02 -12.60
C SER A 26 3.34 -3.94 -13.28
N ILE A 27 3.99 -2.78 -13.20
CA ILE A 27 5.40 -2.65 -13.63
C ILE A 27 6.31 -3.26 -12.57
N LEU A 28 5.99 -3.08 -11.28
CA LEU A 28 6.67 -3.71 -10.17
C LEU A 28 5.67 -4.42 -9.25
N ASP A 29 5.67 -5.75 -9.30
CA ASP A 29 4.84 -6.61 -8.47
C ASP A 29 5.72 -7.35 -7.44
N ILE A 30 5.50 -7.10 -6.16
CA ILE A 30 6.20 -7.73 -5.06
C ILE A 30 5.24 -8.71 -4.36
N ALA A 31 5.42 -9.99 -4.67
CA ALA A 31 4.72 -11.07 -4.02
C ALA A 31 5.40 -11.41 -2.68
N LEU A 32 4.63 -11.31 -1.60
CA LEU A 32 5.09 -11.55 -0.22
C LEU A 32 4.55 -12.88 0.31
N PRO A 33 5.32 -13.63 1.10
CA PRO A 33 4.81 -14.80 1.80
C PRO A 33 3.59 -14.48 2.67
N ASP A 34 2.72 -15.46 2.86
CA ASP A 34 1.64 -15.34 3.83
C ASP A 34 2.21 -15.02 5.22
N LEU A 35 1.47 -14.23 6.00
CA LEU A 35 1.83 -13.78 7.34
C LEU A 35 3.07 -12.90 7.41
N THR A 36 3.51 -12.30 6.29
CA THR A 36 4.55 -11.26 6.32
C THR A 36 4.13 -10.15 7.29
N ASP A 37 5.01 -9.86 8.24
CA ASP A 37 4.80 -8.92 9.33
C ASP A 37 5.18 -7.48 8.95
N ASP A 38 5.00 -6.58 9.90
CA ASP A 38 5.34 -5.15 9.77
C ASP A 38 6.80 -4.96 9.33
N THR A 39 7.75 -5.60 10.02
CA THR A 39 9.19 -5.40 9.79
C THR A 39 9.56 -5.70 8.33
N VAL A 40 9.17 -6.87 7.84
CA VAL A 40 9.53 -7.31 6.49
C VAL A 40 8.77 -6.50 5.44
N TYR A 41 7.48 -6.23 5.66
CA TYR A 41 6.66 -5.46 4.73
C TYR A 41 7.20 -4.04 4.55
N LEU A 42 7.47 -3.34 5.65
CA LEU A 42 7.86 -1.93 5.65
C LEU A 42 9.27 -1.73 5.10
N ASP A 43 10.19 -2.66 5.35
CA ASP A 43 11.54 -2.66 4.78
C ASP A 43 11.51 -2.83 3.25
N ILE A 44 10.68 -3.76 2.75
CA ILE A 44 10.46 -3.94 1.32
C ILE A 44 9.80 -2.70 0.69
N LEU A 45 8.78 -2.14 1.35
CA LEU A 45 8.12 -0.92 0.90
C LEU A 45 9.11 0.23 0.76
N LYS A 46 9.91 0.52 1.79
CA LYS A 46 10.89 1.61 1.79
C LYS A 46 11.84 1.50 0.60
N ARG A 47 12.41 0.32 0.37
CA ARG A 47 13.34 0.09 -0.75
C ARG A 47 12.68 0.24 -2.12
N THR A 48 11.55 -0.43 -2.32
CA THR A 48 10.88 -0.49 -3.63
C THR A 48 10.23 0.83 -4.01
N LEU A 49 9.63 1.54 -3.05
CA LEU A 49 9.08 2.87 -3.26
C LEU A 49 10.17 3.88 -3.61
N THR A 50 11.29 3.88 -2.88
CA THR A 50 12.40 4.81 -3.15
C THR A 50 12.92 4.64 -4.57
N GLY A 51 13.23 3.40 -4.98
CA GLY A 51 13.69 3.13 -6.35
C GLY A 51 12.65 3.53 -7.40
N ALA A 52 11.37 3.19 -7.19
CA ALA A 52 10.31 3.56 -8.12
C ALA A 52 10.17 5.09 -8.28
N LEU A 53 10.23 5.85 -7.19
CA LEU A 53 10.10 7.31 -7.23
C LEU A 53 11.32 7.98 -7.87
N ASP A 54 12.53 7.48 -7.59
CA ASP A 54 13.77 8.07 -8.11
C ASP A 54 13.95 7.79 -9.61
N ASP A 55 13.56 6.59 -10.07
CA ASP A 55 13.66 6.21 -11.48
C ASP A 55 12.54 6.82 -12.32
N PHE A 56 11.28 6.72 -11.86
CA PHE A 56 10.11 7.14 -12.64
C PHE A 56 9.84 8.65 -12.55
N ARG A 57 10.15 9.28 -11.40
CA ARG A 57 9.92 10.71 -11.12
C ARG A 57 8.49 11.16 -11.45
N PRO A 58 7.46 10.61 -10.77
CA PRO A 58 6.08 10.92 -11.08
C PRO A 58 5.71 12.35 -10.68
N ASP A 59 4.82 12.98 -11.46
CA ASP A 59 4.19 14.26 -11.11
C ASP A 59 3.05 14.11 -10.07
N LEU A 60 2.58 12.88 -9.84
CA LEU A 60 1.49 12.57 -8.91
C LEU A 60 1.59 11.11 -8.42
N ILE A 61 1.35 10.90 -7.13
CA ILE A 61 1.17 9.56 -6.56
C ILE A 61 -0.31 9.32 -6.27
N LEU A 62 -0.82 8.17 -6.73
CA LEU A 62 -2.13 7.64 -6.37
C LEU A 62 -1.94 6.43 -5.46
N LEU A 63 -2.21 6.59 -4.16
CA LEU A 63 -2.11 5.51 -3.18
C LEU A 63 -3.48 4.85 -2.96
N GLN A 64 -3.56 3.53 -3.19
CA GLN A 64 -4.68 2.74 -2.72
C GLN A 64 -4.40 2.30 -1.27
N ALA A 65 -4.90 3.06 -0.29
CA ALA A 65 -4.70 2.80 1.13
C ALA A 65 -5.69 1.73 1.65
N SER A 66 -5.53 0.48 1.17
CA SER A 66 -6.30 -0.65 1.68
C SER A 66 -5.85 -1.02 3.09
N VAL A 67 -6.75 -1.63 3.88
CA VAL A 67 -6.45 -2.14 5.23
C VAL A 67 -6.49 -3.66 5.27
N ASP A 68 -6.63 -4.30 4.11
CA ASP A 68 -6.66 -5.76 3.93
C ASP A 68 -5.30 -6.45 4.12
N ALA A 69 -4.21 -5.69 4.30
CA ALA A 69 -2.93 -6.24 4.75
C ALA A 69 -2.90 -6.56 6.25
N HIS A 70 -3.92 -6.13 7.00
CA HIS A 70 -3.99 -6.30 8.45
C HIS A 70 -4.18 -7.77 8.85
N VAL A 71 -3.60 -8.19 9.98
CA VAL A 71 -3.65 -9.58 10.49
C VAL A 71 -5.08 -10.12 10.70
N ASP A 72 -6.01 -9.25 11.12
CA ASP A 72 -7.44 -9.59 11.29
C ASP A 72 -8.27 -9.58 10.00
N ASP A 73 -7.67 -9.30 8.84
CA ASP A 73 -8.41 -9.33 7.58
C ASP A 73 -8.73 -10.77 7.15
N ARG A 74 -9.94 -11.00 6.64
CA ARG A 74 -10.41 -12.34 6.27
C ARG A 74 -10.02 -12.77 4.86
N LEU A 75 -9.76 -11.81 3.97
CA LEU A 75 -9.37 -12.07 2.58
C LEU A 75 -7.88 -11.81 2.37
N GLY A 76 -7.36 -10.83 3.08
CA GLY A 76 -5.93 -10.61 3.27
C GLY A 76 -5.20 -11.83 3.78
N ARG A 77 -3.89 -11.88 3.53
CA ARG A 77 -3.03 -12.97 3.98
C ARG A 77 -1.71 -12.45 4.57
N LEU A 78 -1.59 -11.15 4.77
CA LEU A 78 -0.45 -10.53 5.45
C LEU A 78 -0.78 -10.36 6.94
N ALA A 79 0.21 -9.99 7.75
CA ALA A 79 0.05 -9.88 9.20
C ALA A 79 0.43 -8.48 9.70
N LEU A 80 0.07 -7.43 8.97
CA LEU A 80 0.33 -6.08 9.44
C LEU A 80 -0.51 -5.77 10.68
N THR A 81 0.07 -5.02 11.59
CA THR A 81 -0.66 -4.47 12.74
C THR A 81 -1.26 -3.11 12.42
N ASP A 82 -2.11 -2.60 13.32
CA ASP A 82 -2.57 -1.21 13.29
C ASP A 82 -1.40 -0.21 13.23
N ALA A 83 -0.29 -0.50 13.91
CA ALA A 83 0.92 0.35 13.89
C ALA A 83 1.65 0.23 12.54
N GLY A 84 1.76 -0.97 11.98
CA GLY A 84 2.35 -1.18 10.67
C GLY A 84 1.59 -0.50 9.54
N LEU A 85 0.25 -0.46 9.60
CA LEU A 85 -0.56 0.30 8.65
C LEU A 85 -0.29 1.81 8.74
N VAL A 86 -0.13 2.35 9.95
CA VAL A 86 0.23 3.75 10.16
C VAL A 86 1.62 4.04 9.60
N GLU A 87 2.62 3.22 9.95
CA GLU A 87 4.00 3.43 9.48
C GLU A 87 4.07 3.31 7.95
N ARG A 88 3.31 2.40 7.33
CA ARG A 88 3.20 2.33 5.87
C ARG A 88 2.74 3.66 5.27
N ASP A 89 1.67 4.24 5.82
CA ASP A 89 1.10 5.47 5.32
C ASP A 89 2.06 6.65 5.52
N GLU A 90 2.77 6.70 6.66
CA GLU A 90 3.83 7.67 6.94
C GLU A 90 5.03 7.55 5.99
N ILE A 91 5.46 6.33 5.65
CA ILE A 91 6.54 6.10 4.69
C ILE A 91 6.17 6.70 3.33
N VAL A 92 4.95 6.44 2.86
CA VAL A 92 4.50 6.92 1.54
C VAL A 92 4.36 8.44 1.54
N SER A 93 3.71 9.02 2.56
CA SER A 93 3.53 10.47 2.66
C SER A 93 4.87 11.19 2.79
N HIS A 94 5.78 10.67 3.61
CA HIS A 94 7.12 11.23 3.79
C HIS A 94 7.92 11.19 2.49
N ALA A 95 7.95 10.05 1.80
CA ALA A 95 8.67 9.89 0.54
C ALA A 95 8.15 10.84 -0.55
N ALA A 96 6.83 11.04 -0.62
CA ALA A 96 6.19 11.99 -1.52
C ALA A 96 6.58 13.44 -1.19
N ARG A 97 6.48 13.83 0.09
CA ARG A 97 6.82 15.19 0.55
C ARG A 97 8.28 15.54 0.36
N GLN A 98 9.20 14.64 0.67
CA GLN A 98 10.64 14.85 0.45
C GLN A 98 10.96 15.18 -1.02
N ARG A 99 10.17 14.67 -1.95
CA ARG A 99 10.33 14.89 -3.39
C ARG A 99 9.39 15.97 -3.94
N SER A 100 8.61 16.63 -3.08
CA SER A 100 7.57 17.59 -3.46
C SER A 100 6.56 17.04 -4.47
N ILE A 101 6.24 15.74 -4.38
CA ILE A 101 5.27 15.07 -5.25
C ILE A 101 3.89 15.11 -4.59
N PRO A 102 2.85 15.65 -5.25
CA PRO A 102 1.48 15.55 -4.77
C PRO A 102 1.07 14.09 -4.55
N LEU A 103 0.35 13.85 -3.45
CA LEU A 103 -0.17 12.54 -3.08
C LEU A 103 -1.68 12.62 -2.94
N ALA A 104 -2.39 11.77 -3.66
CA ALA A 104 -3.81 11.52 -3.44
C ALA A 104 -4.01 10.06 -3.03
N SER A 105 -4.93 9.81 -2.11
CA SER A 105 -5.25 8.46 -1.66
C SER A 105 -6.71 8.11 -1.90
N THR A 106 -6.95 6.82 -2.11
CA THR A 106 -8.29 6.23 -2.14
C THR A 106 -8.35 5.09 -1.13
N LEU A 107 -9.54 4.85 -0.59
CA LEU A 107 -9.79 3.67 0.24
C LEU A 107 -9.76 2.42 -0.64
N GLY A 108 -9.08 1.38 -0.16
CA GLY A 108 -9.05 0.06 -0.81
C GLY A 108 -9.87 -0.99 -0.06
N GLY A 109 -9.44 -2.25 -0.17
CA GLY A 109 -10.05 -3.38 0.53
C GLY A 109 -9.90 -3.32 2.05
N GLY A 110 -10.74 -4.10 2.74
CA GLY A 110 -10.83 -4.21 4.19
C GLY A 110 -12.04 -5.07 4.54
N TYR A 111 -11.81 -6.31 4.98
CA TYR A 111 -12.79 -7.39 5.06
C TYR A 111 -12.79 -8.08 6.42
N GLY A 112 -12.30 -7.40 7.45
CA GLY A 112 -12.42 -7.83 8.84
C GLY A 112 -13.86 -8.06 9.26
N ALA A 113 -14.07 -8.92 10.28
CA ALA A 113 -15.41 -9.27 10.75
C ALA A 113 -16.14 -8.08 11.40
N ASP A 114 -15.41 -7.22 12.11
CA ASP A 114 -15.93 -6.02 12.76
C ASP A 114 -15.81 -4.81 11.82
N ARG A 115 -16.96 -4.31 11.35
CA ARG A 115 -17.04 -3.17 10.42
C ARG A 115 -16.56 -1.86 11.04
N ASP A 116 -16.77 -1.65 12.34
CA ASP A 116 -16.38 -0.43 13.01
C ASP A 116 -14.86 -0.39 13.18
N VAL A 117 -14.23 -1.54 13.45
CA VAL A 117 -12.77 -1.66 13.44
C VAL A 117 -12.19 -1.35 12.05
N VAL A 118 -12.75 -1.94 10.99
CA VAL A 118 -12.32 -1.69 9.61
C VAL A 118 -12.48 -0.20 9.24
N ALA A 119 -13.62 0.40 9.57
CA ALA A 119 -13.87 1.82 9.33
C ALA A 119 -12.87 2.72 10.08
N ARG A 120 -12.54 2.38 11.33
CA ARG A 120 -11.51 3.10 12.11
C ARG A 120 -10.13 3.00 11.48
N ARG A 121 -9.76 1.84 10.91
CA ARG A 121 -8.46 1.69 10.21
C ARG A 121 -8.41 2.58 8.97
N HIS A 122 -9.46 2.60 8.15
CA HIS A 122 -9.53 3.52 7.00
C HIS A 122 -9.48 5.00 7.42
N ALA A 123 -10.22 5.38 8.46
CA ALA A 123 -10.19 6.73 8.99
C ALA A 123 -8.78 7.12 9.49
N ARG A 124 -8.08 6.18 10.14
CA ARG A 124 -6.68 6.38 10.58
C ARG A 124 -5.76 6.60 9.38
N SER A 125 -5.86 5.81 8.32
CA SER A 125 -5.09 6.03 7.08
C SER A 125 -5.33 7.42 6.49
N ILE A 126 -6.59 7.88 6.41
CA ILE A 126 -6.91 9.24 5.93
C ILE A 126 -6.23 10.29 6.81
N LEU A 127 -6.35 10.17 8.13
CA LEU A 127 -5.78 11.13 9.07
C LEU A 127 -4.25 11.17 9.00
N THR A 128 -3.59 10.00 8.94
CA THR A 128 -2.12 9.90 8.81
C THR A 128 -1.64 10.57 7.54
N LEU A 129 -2.28 10.26 6.39
CA LEU A 129 -1.92 10.84 5.09
C LEU A 129 -2.23 12.34 5.00
N GLY A 130 -3.28 12.82 5.67
CA GLY A 130 -3.67 14.24 5.67
C GLY A 130 -2.92 15.12 6.66
N SER A 131 -2.30 14.52 7.69
CA SER A 131 -1.54 15.25 8.72
C SER A 131 -0.04 15.32 8.42
N SER A 132 0.43 14.48 7.50
CA SER A 132 1.84 14.37 7.12
C SER A 132 2.26 15.51 6.23
#